data_AF-A0A1H0A965-F1
#
_entry.id   AF-A0A1H0A965-F1
#
_cell.length_a   1.000
_cell.length_b   1.000
_cell.length_c   1.000
_cell.angle_alpha   90.00
_cell.angle_beta   90.00
_cell.angle_gamma   90.00
#
_symmetry.space_group_name_H-M   'P 1'
#
loop_
_entity.id
_entity.type
_entity.pdbx_description
1 polymer ?
#
loop_
_entity_poly.entity_id
_entity_poly.type
_entity_poly.pdbx_seq_one_letter_code
_entity_poly.pdbx_strand_id
1 'polypeptide(L)' 'MKTGNYGKGSIYRRQDGRRVAAVCSRAPATGKTIRHYAYGPTKQEALQKKMELLAKNKELPAPSGLTAKHS' A
#
# COMPACT_ATOMS: atom_id res chain seq x y z
N MET A 1 -7.50 -18.67 -1.22
CA MET A 1 -6.40 -17.71 -1.44
C MET A 1 -5.93 -17.20 -0.08
N LYS A 2 -4.65 -17.37 0.29
CA LYS A 2 -4.12 -16.67 1.47
C LYS A 2 -4.11 -15.17 1.15
N THR A 3 -4.98 -14.40 1.81
CA THR A 3 -4.83 -12.94 1.92
C THR A 3 -3.47 -12.70 2.54
N GLY A 4 -2.44 -12.50 1.72
CA GLY A 4 -1.14 -12.08 2.21
C GLY A 4 -1.38 -10.81 3.00
N ASN A 5 -1.21 -10.88 4.31
CA ASN A 5 -1.38 -9.74 5.20
C ASN A 5 -0.30 -8.74 4.78
N TYR A 6 -0.63 -7.81 3.87
CA TYR A 6 0.28 -6.75 3.50
C TYR A 6 0.58 -6.03 4.81
N GLY A 7 1.84 -6.09 5.24
CA GLY A 7 2.26 -5.44 6.47
C GLY A 7 1.89 -3.95 6.44
N LYS A 8 1.98 -3.28 7.58
CA LYS A 8 1.57 -1.88 7.74
C LYS A 8 2.38 -0.87 6.90
N GLY A 9 3.19 -1.31 5.93
CA GLY A 9 4.07 -0.48 5.12
C GLY A 9 5.37 -0.10 5.84
N SER A 10 6.30 0.50 5.10
CA SER A 10 7.62 0.92 5.58
C SER A 10 7.84 2.42 5.41
N ILE A 11 8.77 2.97 6.20
CA ILE A 11 9.30 4.33 6.00
C ILE A 11 10.81 4.22 5.89
N TYR A 12 11.39 4.83 4.86
CA TYR A 12 12.83 4.87 4.66
C TYR A 12 13.29 6.25 4.17
N ARG A 13 14.57 6.55 4.37
CA ARG A 13 15.21 7.79 3.91
C ARG A 13 15.86 7.54 2.55
N ARG A 14 15.65 8.44 1.60
CA ARG A 14 16.33 8.47 0.29
C ARG A 14 17.67 9.19 0.40
N GLN A 15 18.52 8.98 -0.59
CA GLN A 15 19.83 9.63 -0.71
C GLN A 15 19.72 11.17 -0.78
N ASP A 16 18.63 11.70 -1.33
CA ASP A 16 18.31 13.14 -1.40
C ASP A 16 17.85 13.73 -0.05
N GLY A 17 17.86 12.95 1.03
CA GLY A 17 17.43 13.37 2.36
C GLY A 17 15.92 13.31 2.60
N ARG A 18 15.09 13.13 1.57
CA ARG A 18 13.64 13.00 1.71
C ARG A 18 13.28 11.64 2.33
N ARG A 19 12.16 11.58 3.03
CA ARG A 19 11.59 10.33 3.55
C ARG A 19 10.43 9.86 2.68
N VAL A 20 10.34 8.54 2.54
CA VAL A 20 9.33 7.87 1.74
C VAL A 20 8.53 6.95 2.64
N ALA A 21 7.21 7.08 2.60
CA ALA A 21 6.27 6.08 3.10
C ALA A 21 5.83 5.19 1.95
N ALA A 22 5.99 3.87 2.12
CA ALA A 22 5.58 2.87 1.13
C ALA A 22 4.52 1.94 1.73
N VAL A 23 3.38 1.80 1.05
CA VAL A 23 2.26 0.94 1.48
C VAL A 23 1.78 0.11 0.29
N CYS A 24 1.47 -1.17 0.51
CA CYS A 24 0.93 -2.04 -0.53
C CYS A 24 -0.58 -2.22 -0.36
N SER A 25 -1.28 -2.38 -1.48
CA SER A 25 -2.70 -2.74 -1.58
C SER A 25 -2.92 -3.74 -2.72
N ARG A 26 -4.13 -4.30 -2.83
CA ARG A 26 -4.54 -5.11 -3.98
C ARG A 26 -5.50 -4.32 -4.84
N ALA A 27 -5.25 -4.29 -6.15
CA ALA A 27 -6.21 -3.80 -7.12
C ALA A 27 -7.46 -4.70 -7.08
N PRO A 28 -8.66 -4.16 -6.84
CA PRO A 28 -9.87 -4.97 -6.77
C PRO A 28 -10.17 -5.67 -8.10
N ALA A 29 -9.96 -4.98 -9.23
CA ALA A 29 -10.31 -5.49 -10.56
C ALA A 29 -9.37 -6.61 -11.08
N THR A 30 -8.07 -6.53 -10.79
CA THR A 30 -7.06 -7.45 -11.37
C THR A 30 -6.42 -8.36 -10.33
N GLY A 31 -6.68 -8.11 -9.05
CA GLY A 31 -5.93 -8.71 -7.97
C GLY A 31 -4.44 -8.41 -8.06
N LYS A 32 -3.93 -7.41 -8.78
CA LYS A 32 -2.49 -7.12 -8.78
C LYS A 32 -2.09 -6.33 -7.54
N THR A 33 -0.87 -6.50 -7.07
CA THR A 33 -0.33 -5.68 -5.96
C THR A 33 -0.05 -4.27 -6.48
N ILE A 34 -0.63 -3.25 -5.84
CA ILE A 34 -0.32 -1.84 -6.09
C ILE A 34 0.53 -1.34 -4.93
N ARG A 35 1.68 -0.72 -5.24
CA ARG A 35 2.53 -0.09 -4.24
C ARG A 35 2.38 1.43 -4.32
N HIS A 36 1.95 2.01 -3.22
CA HIS A 36 1.76 3.45 -3.05
C HIS A 36 2.97 4.06 -2.35
N TYR A 37 3.36 5.24 -2.82
CA TYR A 37 4.47 6.01 -2.25
C TYR A 37 4.00 7.41 -1.89
N ALA A 38 4.41 7.88 -0.72
CA ALA A 38 4.27 9.28 -0.33
C ALA A 38 5.59 9.82 0.20
N TYR A 39 5.86 11.08 -0.10
CA TYR A 39 7.14 11.73 0.20
C TYR A 39 6.96 12.81 1.25
N GLY A 40 7.91 12.96 2.17
CA GLY A 40 7.95 14.07 3.12
C GLY A 40 9.39 14.42 3.51
N PRO A 41 9.73 15.70 3.73
CA PRO A 41 11.03 16.12 4.27
C PRO A 41 11.31 15.53 5.67
N THR A 42 10.28 15.40 6.52
CA THR A 42 10.44 14.96 7.91
C THR A 42 9.93 13.54 8.15
N LYS A 43 10.35 12.93 9.27
CA LYS A 43 9.84 11.62 9.70
C LYS A 43 8.36 11.68 10.05
N GLN A 44 7.93 12.79 10.68
CA GLN A 44 6.56 13.01 11.08
C GLN A 44 5.63 13.15 9.87
N GLU A 45 6.01 13.92 8.85
CA GLU A 45 5.22 14.00 7.62
C GLU A 45 5.13 12.66 6.88
N ALA A 46 6.23 11.91 6.80
CA ALA A 46 6.19 10.58 6.20
C ALA A 46 5.28 9.62 6.99
N LEU A 47 5.25 9.73 8.32
CA LEU A 47 4.34 8.96 9.18
C LEU A 47 2.88 9.35 8.93
N GLN A 48 2.57 10.65 8.88
CA GLN A 48 1.23 11.14 8.61
C GLN A 48 0.72 10.63 7.25
N LYS A 49 1.51 10.80 6.19
CA LYS A 49 1.15 10.33 4.84
C LYS A 49 1.04 8.81 4.76
N LYS A 50 1.82 8.07 5.55
CA LYS A 50 1.66 6.61 5.68
C LYS A 50 0.29 6.24 6.26
N MET A 51 -0.16 6.95 7.30
CA MET A 51 -1.48 6.70 7.90
C MET A 51 -2.61 7.01 6.92
N GLU A 52 -2.49 8.10 6.16
CA GLU A 52 -3.44 8.45 5.09
C GLU A 52 -3.51 7.37 4.00
N LEU A 53 -2.35 6.85 3.54
CA LEU A 53 -2.31 5.75 2.58
C LEU A 53 -2.97 4.48 3.12
N LEU A 54 -2.76 4.17 4.40
CA LEU A 54 -3.41 3.02 5.04
C LEU A 54 -4.92 3.20 5.18
N ALA A 55 -5.39 4.41 5.51
CA ALA A 55 -6.81 4.74 5.59
C ALA A 55 -7.49 4.54 4.21
N LYS A 56 -6.92 5.12 3.16
CA LYS A 56 -7.40 4.95 1.77
C LYS A 56 -7.46 3.49 1.36
N ASN A 57 -6.49 2.67 1.76
CA ASN A 57 -6.48 1.25 1.43
C ASN A 57 -7.53 0.42 2.18
N LYS A 58 -7.97 0.85 3.37
CA LYS A 58 -9.07 0.19 4.10
C LYS A 58 -10.43 0.45 3.46
N GLU A 59 -10.59 1.60 2.81
CA GLU A 59 -11.82 1.97 2.09
C GLU A 59 -11.95 1.26 0.74
N LEU A 60 -10.86 0.67 0.21
CA LEU A 60 -10.93 -0.08 -1.03
C LEU A 60 -11.70 -1.39 -0.79
N PRO A 61 -12.75 -1.67 -1.59
CA PRO A 61 -13.49 -2.93 -1.48
C PRO A 61 -12.52 -4.09 -1.73
N ALA A 62 -12.61 -5.12 -0.88
CA ALA A 62 -11.87 -6.35 -1.09
C ALA A 62 -12.22 -6.93 -2.47
N PRO A 63 -11.24 -7.45 -3.25
CA PRO A 63 -11.53 -8.05 -4.55
C PRO A 63 -12.57 -9.16 -4.38
N SER A 64 -13.77 -8.96 -4.91
CA SER A 64 -14.76 -10.01 -5.12
C SER A 64 -14.19 -10.96 -6.18
N GLY A 65 -14.13 -12.24 -5.84
CA GLY A 65 -13.27 -13.23 -6.47
C GLY A 65 -13.40 -13.31 -8.00
N LEU A 66 -12.26 -13.24 -8.68
CA LEU A 66 -12.12 -13.72 -10.05
C LEU A 66 -11.67 -15.18 -9.95
N THR A 67 -12.62 -16.10 -9.96
CA THR A 67 -12.36 -17.55 -10.03
C THR A 67 -11.89 -17.89 -11.45
N ALA A 68 -10.58 -18.04 -11.66
CA ALA A 68 -10.08 -18.69 -12.86
C ALA A 68 -10.35 -20.20 -12.73
N LYS A 69 -11.33 -20.72 -13.47
CA LYS A 69 -11.47 -22.17 -13.69
C LYS A 69 -10.39 -22.57 -14.68
N HIS A 70 -9.45 -23.39 -14.26
CA HIS A 70 -8.61 -24.15 -15.17
C HIS A 70 -9.38 -25.42 -15.57
N SER A 71 -9.56 -25.61 -16.88
CA SER A 71 -10.09 -26.84 -17.47
C SER A 71 -8.98 -27.84 -17.74
#